data_AF-A0A7J2Y8K9-F1
#
_entry.id   AF-A0A7J2Y8K9-F1
#
_cell.length_a   1.000
_cell.length_b   1.000
_cell.length_c   1.000
_cell.angle_alpha   90.00
_cell.angle_beta   90.00
_cell.angle_gamma   90.00
#
_symmetry.space_group_name_H-M   'P 1'
#
loop_
_entity.id
_entity.type
_entity.pdbx_description
1 polymer ?
#
loop_
_entity_poly.entity_id
_entity_poly.type
_entity_poly.pdbx_seq_one_letter_code
_entity_poly.pdbx_strand_id
1 'polypeptide(L)'
;MILGYLDTDERAYDLGFATLRLRIRFDRDSAGVPKLVFSSTQPPGERAYRISGEAAVSAFVAMDHDGELMALLRPVDGRLWRHERGAFFLAAPATRPPEDPSYFLVKVRALPTAVQFFFRDQGGTEFISIPDDEILSVSANRERVRVSVTAANIALPKEKLAYAVDFRPAAKAAPLLEGLGLSRGSQRNA
;
A
#
# COMPACT_ATOMS: atom_id res chain seq x y z
N MET A 1 4.90 -3.03 5.94
CA MET A 1 4.04 -2.26 5.06
C MET A 1 5.00 -1.83 3.99
N ILE A 2 4.59 -1.94 2.75
CA ILE A 2 5.42 -1.49 1.63
C ILE A 2 4.73 -0.29 1.02
N LEU A 3 5.45 0.82 0.95
CA LEU A 3 5.11 1.98 0.13
C LEU A 3 6.05 1.98 -1.05
N GLY A 4 5.53 2.18 -2.25
CA GLY A 4 6.37 2.12 -3.43
C GLY A 4 5.61 2.42 -4.70
N TYR A 5 6.29 2.11 -5.80
CA TYR A 5 5.75 2.29 -7.14
C TYR A 5 5.66 0.95 -7.87
N LEU A 6 4.65 0.81 -8.74
CA LEU A 6 4.53 -0.24 -9.73
C LEU A 6 4.60 0.37 -11.12
N ASP A 7 5.26 -0.32 -12.04
CA ASP A 7 5.20 0.00 -13.48
C ASP A 7 4.23 -0.93 -14.22
N THR A 8 4.08 -0.70 -15.53
CA THR A 8 3.22 -1.52 -16.40
C THR A 8 3.68 -2.97 -16.54
N ASP A 9 4.94 -3.28 -16.23
CA ASP A 9 5.50 -4.64 -16.22
C ASP A 9 5.38 -5.30 -14.84
N GLU A 10 4.55 -4.72 -13.95
CA GLU A 10 4.25 -5.20 -12.61
C GLU A 10 5.45 -5.13 -11.65
N ARG A 11 6.55 -4.46 -12.03
CA ARG A 11 7.77 -4.37 -11.22
C ARG A 11 7.58 -3.36 -10.10
N ALA A 12 7.92 -3.78 -8.87
CA ALA A 12 7.84 -2.93 -7.69
C ALA A 12 9.16 -2.22 -7.39
N TYR A 13 9.05 -0.95 -7.01
CA TYR A 13 10.15 -0.06 -6.65
C TYR A 13 9.87 0.58 -5.29
N ASP A 14 10.92 0.87 -4.53
CA ASP A 14 10.80 1.64 -3.30
C ASP A 14 10.64 3.15 -3.57
N LEU A 15 10.52 3.95 -2.51
CA LEU A 15 10.37 5.41 -2.59
C LEU A 15 11.59 6.13 -3.18
N GLY A 16 12.75 5.47 -3.25
CA GLY A 16 13.97 5.91 -3.91
C GLY A 16 14.12 5.39 -5.35
N PHE A 17 13.10 4.75 -5.91
CA PHE A 17 13.11 4.10 -7.22
C PHE A 17 14.10 2.93 -7.36
N ALA A 18 14.58 2.37 -6.24
CA ALA A 18 15.32 1.11 -6.29
C ALA A 18 14.35 -0.05 -6.49
N THR A 19 14.69 -0.99 -7.36
CA THR A 19 13.86 -2.18 -7.55
C THR A 19 13.80 -3.01 -6.27
N LEU A 20 12.60 -3.40 -5.88
CA LEU A 20 12.35 -4.31 -4.76
C LEU A 20 12.59 -5.78 -5.13
N ARG A 21 12.97 -6.07 -6.39
CA ARG A 21 13.08 -7.44 -6.93
C ARG A 21 11.78 -8.23 -6.75
N LEU A 22 10.67 -7.51 -6.76
CA LEU A 22 9.32 -7.99 -6.52
C LEU A 22 8.46 -7.59 -7.73
N ARG A 23 7.60 -8.51 -8.18
CA ARG A 23 6.49 -8.21 -9.08
C ARG A 23 5.17 -8.40 -8.36
N ILE A 24 4.20 -7.52 -8.64
CA ILE A 24 2.87 -7.55 -8.03
C ILE A 24 1.82 -7.52 -9.12
N ARG A 25 1.03 -8.59 -9.23
CA ARG A 25 0.03 -8.77 -10.28
C ARG A 25 -1.35 -9.09 -9.74
N PHE A 26 -2.37 -8.50 -10.35
CA PHE A 26 -3.75 -8.94 -10.21
C PHE A 26 -4.04 -10.03 -11.24
N ASP A 27 -4.49 -11.18 -10.77
CA ASP A 27 -4.69 -12.36 -11.59
C ASP A 27 -5.98 -13.08 -11.17
N ARG A 28 -6.33 -14.17 -11.84
CA ARG A 28 -7.40 -15.08 -11.45
C ARG A 28 -6.88 -16.50 -11.34
N ASP A 29 -7.48 -17.30 -10.47
CA ASP A 29 -7.23 -18.74 -10.45
C ASP A 29 -8.00 -19.47 -11.56
N SER A 30 -7.86 -20.79 -11.63
CA SER A 30 -8.55 -21.63 -12.63
C SER A 30 -10.07 -21.61 -12.49
N ALA A 31 -10.60 -21.24 -11.32
CA ALA A 31 -12.03 -21.07 -11.06
C ALA A 31 -12.50 -19.61 -11.31
N GLY A 32 -11.60 -18.73 -11.78
CA GLY A 32 -11.89 -17.33 -12.05
C GLY A 32 -11.90 -16.43 -10.81
N VAL A 33 -11.49 -16.93 -9.66
CA VAL A 33 -11.45 -16.17 -8.40
C VAL A 33 -10.28 -15.18 -8.45
N PRO A 34 -10.51 -13.89 -8.15
CA PRO A 34 -9.45 -12.89 -8.17
C PRO A 34 -8.41 -13.15 -7.08
N LYS A 35 -7.14 -12.99 -7.43
CA LYS A 35 -5.99 -13.13 -6.54
C LYS A 35 -4.97 -12.01 -6.76
N LEU A 36 -4.24 -11.69 -5.70
CA LEU A 36 -3.07 -10.81 -5.75
C LEU A 36 -1.82 -11.67 -5.63
N VAL A 37 -0.93 -11.59 -6.62
CA VAL A 37 0.28 -12.41 -6.74
C VAL A 37 1.51 -11.55 -6.49
N PHE A 38 2.38 -12.02 -5.61
CA PHE A 38 3.67 -11.43 -5.27
C PHE A 38 4.77 -12.41 -5.71
N SER A 39 5.57 -12.02 -6.71
CA SER A 39 6.67 -12.86 -7.22
C SER A 39 8.01 -12.19 -6.96
N SER A 40 8.83 -12.78 -6.08
CA SER A 40 10.17 -12.31 -5.76
C SER A 40 11.21 -13.02 -6.61
N THR A 41 12.24 -12.28 -7.05
CA THR A 41 13.41 -12.87 -7.71
C THR A 41 14.55 -13.14 -6.73
N GLN A 42 14.47 -12.67 -5.47
CA GLN A 42 15.47 -12.96 -4.45
C GLN A 42 14.93 -12.89 -3.00
N PRO A 43 14.82 -14.03 -2.29
CA PRO A 43 14.90 -15.39 -2.83
C PRO A 43 13.78 -15.64 -3.86
N PRO A 44 14.00 -16.46 -4.89
CA PRO A 44 12.95 -16.82 -5.84
C PRO A 44 11.74 -17.42 -5.14
N GLY A 45 10.55 -16.95 -5.48
CA GLY A 45 9.31 -17.51 -4.95
C GLY A 45 8.09 -16.69 -5.32
N GLU A 46 6.94 -17.35 -5.28
CA GLU A 46 5.65 -16.73 -5.56
C GLU A 46 4.69 -16.97 -4.38
N ARG A 47 3.92 -15.93 -4.04
CA ARG A 47 2.83 -16.02 -3.08
C ARG A 47 1.59 -15.39 -3.69
N ALA A 48 0.50 -16.13 -3.70
CA ALA A 48 -0.80 -15.64 -4.14
C ALA A 48 -1.76 -15.59 -2.97
N TYR A 49 -2.54 -14.52 -2.87
CA TYR A 49 -3.58 -14.34 -1.87
C TYR A 49 -4.92 -14.10 -2.54
N ARG A 50 -5.95 -14.82 -2.10
CA ARG A 50 -7.31 -14.61 -2.62
C ARG A 50 -7.79 -13.21 -2.25
N ILE A 51 -8.42 -12.53 -3.21
CA ILE A 51 -9.08 -11.24 -2.98
C ILE A 51 -10.52 -11.50 -2.55
N SER A 52 -10.93 -10.95 -1.41
CA SER A 52 -12.28 -11.09 -0.88
C SER A 52 -13.18 -9.88 -1.14
N GLY A 53 -12.62 -8.75 -1.53
CA GLY A 53 -13.39 -7.57 -1.88
C GLY A 53 -12.52 -6.43 -2.40
N GLU A 54 -13.17 -5.47 -3.05
CA GLU A 54 -12.53 -4.28 -3.59
C GLU A 54 -13.44 -3.05 -3.50
N ALA A 55 -12.84 -1.86 -3.43
CA ALA A 55 -13.57 -0.60 -3.48
C ALA A 55 -12.71 0.53 -4.05
N ALA A 56 -13.36 1.46 -4.75
CA ALA A 56 -12.75 2.73 -5.12
C ALA A 56 -12.73 3.67 -3.91
N VAL A 57 -11.53 4.12 -3.53
CA VAL A 57 -11.26 4.96 -2.35
C VAL A 57 -10.15 5.95 -2.63
N SER A 58 -10.03 6.97 -1.79
CA SER A 58 -8.86 7.83 -1.68
C SER A 58 -7.99 7.36 -0.51
N ALA A 59 -6.68 7.26 -0.71
CA ALA A 59 -5.71 6.88 0.33
C ALA A 59 -4.80 8.06 0.70
N PHE A 60 -4.47 8.14 1.99
CA PHE A 60 -3.46 9.04 2.56
C PHE A 60 -2.57 8.24 3.49
N VAL A 61 -1.26 8.52 3.52
CA VAL A 61 -0.31 7.86 4.42
C VAL A 61 0.47 8.91 5.18
N ALA A 62 0.61 8.73 6.48
CA ALA A 62 1.50 9.52 7.32
C ALA A 62 2.33 8.62 8.24
N MET A 63 3.52 9.10 8.59
CA MET A 63 4.26 8.62 9.74
C MET A 63 3.66 9.25 10.99
N ASP A 64 3.45 8.46 12.04
CA ASP A 64 3.02 8.93 13.35
C ASP A 64 4.26 9.09 14.24
N HIS A 65 4.60 10.34 14.53
CA HIS A 65 5.71 10.72 15.40
C HIS A 65 5.14 11.34 16.67
N ASP A 66 4.99 10.52 17.70
CA ASP A 66 4.48 10.92 19.02
C ASP A 66 3.12 11.64 18.97
N GLY A 67 2.23 11.22 18.06
CA GLY A 67 0.90 11.79 17.86
C GLY A 67 0.84 12.88 16.79
N GLU A 68 1.99 13.33 16.27
CA GLU A 68 2.05 14.21 15.11
C GLU A 68 2.13 13.41 13.81
N LEU A 69 1.20 13.67 12.89
CA LEU A 69 1.14 12.98 11.60
C LEU A 69 1.95 13.72 10.53
N MET A 70 3.09 13.14 10.16
CA MET A 70 3.93 13.64 9.07
C MET A 70 3.52 12.95 7.75
N ALA A 71 2.91 13.71 6.84
CA ALA A 71 2.40 13.17 5.58
C ALA A 71 3.52 12.57 4.70
N LEU A 72 3.33 11.33 4.26
CA LEU A 72 4.20 10.62 3.33
C LEU A 72 3.57 10.50 1.94
N LEU A 73 2.26 10.28 1.88
CA LEU A 73 1.47 10.21 0.64
C LEU A 73 0.32 11.21 0.73
N ARG A 74 0.25 12.15 -0.22
CA ARG A 74 -0.91 13.06 -0.36
C ARG A 74 -2.17 12.24 -0.70
N PRO A 75 -3.37 12.73 -0.34
CA PRO A 75 -4.61 12.07 -0.74
C PRO A 75 -4.62 11.78 -2.25
N VAL A 76 -4.80 10.51 -2.61
CA VAL A 76 -4.80 10.06 -3.99
C VAL A 76 -5.90 9.03 -4.19
N ASP A 77 -6.69 9.22 -5.25
CA ASP A 77 -7.74 8.28 -5.62
C ASP A 77 -7.14 6.99 -6.18
N GLY A 78 -7.82 5.88 -5.94
CA GLY A 78 -7.38 4.58 -6.39
C GLY A 78 -8.35 3.49 -5.99
N ARG A 79 -7.81 2.28 -5.89
CA ARG A 79 -8.58 1.08 -5.57
C ARG A 79 -7.91 0.34 -4.42
N LEU A 80 -8.73 -0.04 -3.45
CA LEU A 80 -8.35 -0.85 -2.29
C LEU A 80 -8.88 -2.26 -2.49
N TRP A 81 -8.05 -3.25 -2.24
CA TRP A 81 -8.39 -4.67 -2.21
C TRP A 81 -8.13 -5.24 -0.83
N ARG A 82 -9.09 -6.02 -0.34
CA ARG A 82 -8.88 -6.93 0.79
C ARG A 82 -8.44 -8.27 0.23
N HIS A 83 -7.32 -8.79 0.72
CA HIS A 83 -6.88 -10.15 0.44
C HIS A 83 -6.64 -10.92 1.75
N GLU A 84 -6.51 -12.25 1.69
CA GLU A 84 -6.44 -13.12 2.89
C GLU A 84 -5.38 -12.72 3.93
N ARG A 85 -4.31 -12.06 3.49
CA ARG A 85 -3.14 -11.70 4.31
C ARG A 85 -2.97 -10.21 4.54
N GLY A 86 -3.96 -9.39 4.22
CA GLY A 86 -3.85 -7.95 4.39
C GLY A 86 -4.73 -7.14 3.45
N ALA A 87 -4.30 -5.92 3.18
CA ALA A 87 -4.91 -5.00 2.25
C ALA A 87 -3.87 -4.46 1.27
N PHE A 88 -4.30 -4.19 0.04
CA PHE A 88 -3.46 -3.61 -0.99
C PHE A 88 -4.19 -2.44 -1.64
N PHE A 89 -3.52 -1.31 -1.82
CA PHE A 89 -4.05 -0.15 -2.52
C PHE A 89 -3.16 0.18 -3.72
N LEU A 90 -3.80 0.51 -4.84
CA LEU A 90 -3.14 1.01 -6.05
C LEU A 90 -3.75 2.36 -6.42
N ALA A 91 -2.90 3.37 -6.57
CA ALA A 91 -3.32 4.68 -7.02
C ALA A 91 -3.83 4.62 -8.47
N ALA A 92 -4.89 5.36 -8.75
CA ALA A 92 -5.44 5.56 -10.08
C ALA A 92 -6.02 6.99 -10.17
N PRO A 93 -5.20 8.03 -9.99
CA PRO A 93 -5.67 9.41 -10.07
C PRO A 93 -6.11 9.73 -11.50
N ALA A 94 -7.17 10.52 -11.65
CA ALA A 94 -7.65 10.96 -12.97
C ALA A 94 -6.62 11.83 -13.70
N THR A 95 -5.81 12.59 -12.95
CA THR A 95 -4.78 13.49 -13.48
C THR A 95 -3.53 13.48 -12.58
N ARG A 96 -2.36 13.66 -13.19
CA ARG A 96 -1.09 13.85 -12.47
C ARG A 96 -0.50 15.23 -12.77
N PRO A 97 0.07 15.94 -11.77
CA PRO A 97 0.81 17.17 -12.04
C PRO A 97 2.03 16.87 -12.93
N PRO A 98 2.27 17.63 -14.01
CA PRO A 98 3.37 17.34 -14.93
C PRO A 98 4.75 17.58 -14.29
N GLU A 99 4.87 18.57 -13.41
CA GLU A 99 6.12 18.90 -12.70
C GLU A 99 6.43 17.91 -11.58
N ASP A 100 5.40 17.42 -10.90
CA ASP A 100 5.51 16.45 -9.82
C ASP A 100 4.41 15.38 -9.93
N PRO A 101 4.64 14.34 -10.74
CA PRO A 101 3.64 13.31 -10.98
C PRO A 101 3.46 12.35 -9.80
N SER A 102 4.35 12.38 -8.80
CA SER A 102 4.26 11.50 -7.63
C SER A 102 3.39 12.10 -6.53
N TYR A 103 2.54 11.28 -5.93
CA TYR A 103 1.78 11.67 -4.75
C TYR A 103 2.58 11.49 -3.45
N PHE A 104 3.70 10.75 -3.47
CA PHE A 104 4.60 10.65 -2.32
C PHE A 104 5.39 11.95 -2.12
N LEU A 105 5.42 12.42 -0.87
CA LEU A 105 6.11 13.65 -0.44
C LEU A 105 7.57 13.41 -0.05
N VAL A 106 7.99 12.15 0.02
CA VAL A 106 9.36 11.75 0.37
C VAL A 106 10.06 11.22 -0.89
N LYS A 107 11.02 12.00 -1.41
CA LYS A 107 11.83 11.61 -2.58
C LYS A 107 13.29 11.56 -2.17
N VAL A 108 13.66 10.49 -1.49
CA VAL A 108 15.04 10.31 -1.09
C VAL A 108 15.82 9.85 -2.33
N ARG A 109 16.50 10.80 -2.99
CA ARG A 109 17.58 10.58 -4.00
C ARG A 109 17.18 10.35 -5.47
N ALA A 110 15.92 10.46 -5.87
CA ALA A 110 15.54 10.33 -7.28
C ALA A 110 15.69 11.66 -8.05
N LEU A 111 16.33 11.62 -9.22
CA LEU A 111 16.37 12.77 -10.13
C LEU A 111 14.96 13.08 -10.65
N PRO A 112 14.52 14.36 -10.71
CA PRO A 112 13.18 14.71 -11.18
C PRO A 112 12.83 14.14 -12.56
N THR A 113 13.81 14.08 -13.46
CA THR A 113 13.65 13.50 -14.81
C THR A 113 13.40 11.99 -14.80
N ALA A 114 14.01 11.25 -13.86
CA ALA A 114 13.77 9.82 -13.70
C ALA A 114 12.34 9.55 -13.20
N VAL A 115 11.86 10.39 -12.27
CA VAL A 115 10.47 10.34 -11.80
C VAL A 115 9.51 10.60 -12.95
N GLN A 116 9.73 11.65 -13.74
CA GLN A 116 8.89 11.96 -14.90
C GLN A 116 8.89 10.83 -15.94
N PHE A 117 10.05 10.27 -16.27
CA PHE A 117 10.17 9.14 -17.19
C PHE A 117 9.40 7.91 -16.67
N PHE A 118 9.54 7.58 -15.39
CA PHE A 118 8.81 6.45 -14.80
C PHE A 118 7.29 6.59 -14.94
N PHE A 119 6.73 7.76 -14.61
CA PHE A 119 5.29 7.96 -14.67
C PHE A 119 4.76 8.10 -16.11
N ARG A 120 5.48 8.78 -16.98
CA ARG A 120 5.03 9.06 -18.35
C ARG A 120 5.29 7.89 -19.30
N ASP A 121 6.47 7.30 -19.22
CA ASP A 121 6.96 6.32 -20.19
C ASP A 121 6.77 4.87 -19.70
N GLN A 122 6.75 4.63 -18.38
CA GLN A 122 6.55 3.30 -17.78
C GLN A 122 5.18 3.12 -17.10
N GLY A 123 4.29 4.11 -17.22
CA GLY A 123 2.93 4.07 -16.66
C GLY A 123 2.91 3.89 -15.14
N GLY A 124 3.92 4.44 -14.46
CA GLY A 124 4.12 4.31 -13.03
C GLY A 124 2.90 4.65 -12.18
N THR A 125 2.71 3.93 -11.08
CA THR A 125 1.67 4.22 -10.09
C THR A 125 2.11 3.89 -8.67
N GLU A 126 1.62 4.65 -7.70
CA GLU A 126 1.86 4.44 -6.28
C GLU A 126 1.06 3.25 -5.76
N PHE A 127 1.64 2.48 -4.85
CA PHE A 127 0.92 1.43 -4.13
C PHE A 127 1.21 1.45 -2.63
N ILE A 128 0.29 0.85 -1.88
CA ILE A 128 0.42 0.58 -0.45
C ILE A 128 0.09 -0.90 -0.25
N SER A 129 1.03 -1.68 0.30
CA SER A 129 0.79 -3.05 0.75
C SER A 129 0.82 -3.11 2.27
N ILE A 130 -0.30 -3.49 2.88
CA ILE A 130 -0.50 -3.56 4.33
C ILE A 130 -0.72 -5.02 4.74
N PRO A 131 0.34 -5.73 5.18
CA PRO A 131 0.21 -7.06 5.75
C PRO A 131 -0.62 -7.06 7.04
N ASP A 132 -1.37 -8.14 7.27
CA ASP A 132 -2.24 -8.28 8.44
C ASP A 132 -1.48 -8.32 9.78
N ASP A 133 -0.25 -8.83 9.77
CA ASP A 133 0.61 -8.96 10.94
C ASP A 133 1.30 -7.66 11.35
N GLU A 134 1.14 -6.59 10.56
CA GLU A 134 1.68 -5.27 10.85
C GLU A 134 0.63 -4.27 11.35
N ILE A 135 -0.65 -4.65 11.31
CA ILE A 135 -1.75 -3.79 11.75
C ILE A 135 -1.83 -3.78 13.27
N LEU A 136 -1.70 -2.58 13.84
CA LEU A 136 -1.87 -2.33 15.28
C LEU A 136 -3.33 -2.14 15.64
N SER A 137 -4.05 -1.37 14.83
CA SER A 137 -5.47 -1.10 15.03
C SER A 137 -6.14 -0.62 13.75
N VAL A 138 -7.45 -0.83 13.69
CA VAL A 138 -8.33 -0.25 12.67
C VAL A 138 -9.39 0.55 13.40
N SER A 139 -9.52 1.83 13.06
CA SER A 139 -10.55 2.71 13.60
C SER A 139 -11.31 3.37 12.48
N ALA A 140 -12.62 3.51 12.63
CA ALA A 140 -13.48 4.14 11.63
C ALA A 140 -14.26 5.28 12.27
N ASN A 141 -14.42 6.36 11.51
CA ASN A 141 -15.43 7.38 11.78
C ASN A 141 -16.28 7.58 10.52
N ARG A 142 -17.16 8.57 10.51
CA ARG A 142 -18.06 8.81 9.36
C ARG A 142 -17.33 9.13 8.05
N GLU A 143 -16.14 9.70 8.13
CA GLU A 143 -15.40 10.19 6.97
C GLU A 143 -14.38 9.19 6.44
N ARG A 144 -13.64 8.54 7.36
CA ARG A 144 -12.50 7.70 7.01
C ARG A 144 -12.40 6.43 7.87
N VAL A 145 -11.69 5.46 7.33
CA VAL A 145 -11.10 4.36 8.09
C VAL A 145 -9.60 4.62 8.21
N ARG A 146 -9.08 4.62 9.43
CA ARG A 146 -7.65 4.69 9.74
C ARG A 146 -7.14 3.31 10.11
N VAL A 147 -6.13 2.85 9.40
CA VAL A 147 -5.33 1.67 9.74
C VAL A 147 -4.01 2.15 10.32
N SER A 148 -3.81 1.91 11.60
CA SER A 148 -2.53 2.15 12.26
C SER A 148 -1.66 0.92 12.12
N VAL A 149 -0.43 1.09 11.64
CA VAL A 149 0.50 -0.01 11.36
C VAL A 149 1.86 0.26 11.98
N THR A 150 2.58 -0.80 12.31
CA THR A 150 4.01 -0.72 12.64
C THR A 150 4.82 -1.32 11.51
N ALA A 151 5.75 -0.54 10.96
CA ALA A 151 6.60 -1.00 9.88
C ALA A 151 8.05 -0.58 10.13
N ALA A 152 8.99 -1.46 9.79
CA ALA A 152 10.39 -1.08 9.66
C ALA A 152 10.62 -0.45 8.27
N ASN A 153 11.61 0.44 8.13
CA ASN A 153 12.24 0.77 6.85
C ASN A 153 11.50 1.66 5.81
N ILE A 154 10.52 2.50 6.19
CA ILE A 154 9.95 3.45 5.22
C ILE A 154 10.71 4.79 5.20
N ALA A 155 11.20 5.27 6.35
CA ALA A 155 11.90 6.55 6.46
C ALA A 155 13.27 6.48 7.18
N LEU A 156 13.39 5.64 8.22
CA LEU A 156 14.61 5.49 9.02
C LEU A 156 14.96 4.00 9.23
N PRO A 157 16.19 3.56 8.90
CA PRO A 157 16.52 2.14 8.70
C PRO A 157 16.72 1.29 9.96
N LYS A 158 16.43 1.80 11.16
CA LYS A 158 16.74 1.09 12.43
C LYS A 158 15.59 0.97 13.41
N GLU A 159 14.48 1.67 13.20
CA GLU A 159 13.39 1.73 14.18
C GLU A 159 12.07 1.35 13.52
N LYS A 160 11.27 0.54 14.24
CA LYS A 160 9.88 0.31 13.88
C LYS A 160 9.10 1.55 14.27
N LEU A 161 8.63 2.28 13.27
CA LEU A 161 7.81 3.47 13.46
C LEU A 161 6.34 3.13 13.27
N ALA A 162 5.48 3.95 13.87
CA ALA A 162 4.05 3.90 13.64
C ALA A 162 3.71 4.70 12.39
N TYR A 163 2.76 4.19 11.60
CA TYR A 163 2.22 4.88 10.44
C TYR A 163 0.70 4.80 10.49
N ALA A 164 0.06 5.83 9.94
CA ALA A 164 -1.38 5.90 9.76
C ALA A 164 -1.70 5.87 8.27
N VAL A 165 -2.55 4.93 7.85
CA VAL A 165 -3.13 4.88 6.52
C VAL A 165 -4.62 5.20 6.61
N ASP A 166 -5.01 6.33 6.03
CA ASP A 166 -6.40 6.76 5.99
C ASP A 166 -7.02 6.43 4.63
N PHE A 167 -8.15 5.74 4.63
CA PHE A 167 -8.97 5.46 3.46
C PHE A 167 -10.31 6.20 3.54
N ARG A 168 -10.71 6.85 2.44
CA ARG A 168 -11.97 7.59 2.31
C ARG A 168 -12.73 7.18 1.05
N PRO A 169 -14.08 7.19 1.04
CA PRO A 169 -14.95 7.40 2.19
C PRO A 169 -15.06 6.15 3.08
N ALA A 170 -15.33 6.35 4.37
CA ALA A 170 -15.47 5.25 5.33
C ALA A 170 -16.51 4.21 4.91
N ALA A 171 -17.64 4.64 4.34
CA ALA A 171 -18.71 3.75 3.88
C ALA A 171 -18.25 2.69 2.87
N LYS A 172 -17.18 2.96 2.10
CA LYS A 172 -16.61 2.01 1.14
C LYS A 172 -15.44 1.22 1.73
N ALA A 173 -14.61 1.87 2.54
CA ALA A 173 -13.42 1.23 3.10
C ALA A 173 -13.71 0.32 4.30
N ALA A 174 -14.67 0.67 5.15
CA ALA A 174 -14.95 -0.03 6.40
C ALA A 174 -15.31 -1.51 6.20
N PRO A 175 -16.22 -1.88 5.27
CA PRO A 175 -16.57 -3.29 5.05
C PRO A 175 -15.39 -4.15 4.59
N LEU A 176 -14.39 -3.55 3.93
CA LEU A 176 -13.19 -4.27 3.45
C LEU A 176 -12.16 -4.47 4.56
N LEU A 177 -12.09 -3.52 5.49
CA LEU A 177 -11.05 -3.47 6.52
C LEU A 177 -11.52 -4.04 7.86
N GLU A 178 -12.80 -4.38 7.98
CA GLU A 178 -13.35 -5.08 9.13
C GLU A 178 -12.63 -6.42 9.37
N GLY A 179 -12.32 -6.72 10.63
CA GLY A 179 -11.63 -7.95 11.02
C GLY A 179 -10.13 -8.01 10.73
N LEU A 180 -9.53 -6.99 10.10
CA LEU A 180 -8.07 -6.90 9.95
C LEU A 180 -7.37 -6.72 11.32
N GLY A 181 -6.22 -7.35 11.50
CA GLY A 181 -5.41 -7.25 12.72
C GLY A 181 -5.90 -8.07 13.92
N LEU A 182 -7.13 -8.63 13.89
CA LEU A 182 -7.70 -9.42 14.99
C LEU A 182 -7.25 -10.89 15.02
N SER A 183 -6.57 -11.39 13.97
CA SER A 183 -6.24 -12.81 13.78
C SER A 183 -5.18 -13.40 14.73
N ARG A 184 -4.69 -12.68 15.75
CA ARG A 184 -3.69 -13.21 16.70
C ARG A 184 -3.95 -12.94 18.19
N GLY A 185 -5.15 -12.48 18.57
CA GLY A 185 -5.50 -12.22 19.98
C GLY A 185 -6.10 -13.39 20.77
N SER A 186 -6.58 -14.46 20.12
CA SER A 186 -7.43 -15.48 20.78
C SER A 186 -6.84 -16.90 20.86
N GLN A 187 -5.56 -17.12 20.56
CA GLN A 187 -4.93 -18.46 20.64
C GLN A 187 -3.59 -18.50 21.39
N ARG A 188 -3.43 -17.65 22.41
CA ARG A 188 -2.39 -17.86 23.44
C ARG A 188 -3.05 -17.78 24.81
N ASN A 189 -3.64 -18.90 25.21
CA ASN A 189 -3.78 -19.41 26.58
C ASN A 189 -4.82 -20.54 26.55
N ALA A 190 -4.35 -21.73 26.19
CA ALA A 190 -4.87 -23.01 26.63
C ALA A 190 -3.66 -23.88 26.98
#